data_AF-A0A1B8GUI9-F1
#
_entry.id   AF-A0A1B8GUI9-F1
#
_cell.length_a   1.000
_cell.length_b   1.000
_cell.length_c   1.000
_cell.angle_alpha   90.00
_cell.angle_beta   90.00
_cell.angle_gamma   90.00
#
_symmetry.space_group_name_H-M   'P 1'
#
loop_
_entity.id
_entity.type
_entity.pdbx_description
1 polymer ?
#
loop_
_entity_poly.entity_id
_entity_poly.type
_entity_poly.pdbx_seq_one_letter_code
_entity_poly.pdbx_strand_id
1 'polypeptide(L)'
;MCSYDFSVTSDPVLPPSHCNAFLQGTPGLPDAVEASCPDNVAYTWSITNKDDGGLDFAIWYGFNSRSNITYCHYIPAAELIVEQNGAAQSEHYKGPASFEASFLNCPTA
;
A
#
# COMPACT_ATOMS: atom_id res chain seq x y z
N MET A 1 -7.55 4.34 -15.01
CA MET A 1 -7.93 4.48 -13.59
C MET A 1 -7.15 3.40 -12.85
N CYS A 2 -6.44 3.77 -11.79
CA CYS A 2 -5.63 2.84 -11.01
C CYS A 2 -6.36 2.53 -9.71
N SER A 3 -6.24 1.30 -9.22
CA SER A 3 -6.88 0.87 -7.99
C SER A 3 -5.90 0.11 -7.11
N TYR A 4 -5.91 0.46 -5.83
CA TYR A 4 -5.37 -0.38 -4.77
C TYR A 4 -6.53 -1.06 -4.07
N ASP A 5 -6.42 -2.37 -3.83
CA ASP A 5 -7.41 -3.17 -3.11
C ASP A 5 -6.68 -4.27 -2.35
N PHE A 6 -6.76 -4.24 -1.02
CA PHE A 6 -6.11 -5.21 -0.16
C PHE A 6 -6.84 -5.33 1.18
N SER A 7 -6.50 -6.36 1.95
CA SER A 7 -7.03 -6.57 3.30
C SER A 7 -5.89 -6.57 4.33
N VAL A 8 -6.16 -5.99 5.49
CA VAL A 8 -5.21 -5.91 6.62
C VAL A 8 -5.69 -6.79 7.74
N THR A 9 -4.90 -7.80 8.11
CA THR A 9 -5.13 -8.64 9.28
C THR A 9 -4.20 -8.21 10.40
N SER A 10 -4.71 -7.44 11.36
CA SER A 10 -3.91 -6.95 12.50
C SER A 10 -3.97 -7.85 13.73
N ASP A 11 -5.09 -8.55 13.92
CA ASP A 11 -5.29 -9.57 14.96
C ASP A 11 -5.98 -10.78 14.30
N PRO A 12 -5.47 -12.01 14.49
CA PRO A 12 -6.06 -13.21 13.88
C PRO A 12 -7.48 -13.53 14.36
N VAL A 13 -7.93 -12.94 15.47
CA VAL A 13 -9.28 -13.13 16.04
C VAL A 13 -10.26 -12.08 15.48
N LEU A 14 -9.77 -10.96 14.95
CA LEU A 14 -10.60 -9.92 14.38
C LEU A 14 -10.80 -10.12 12.86
N PRO A 15 -11.94 -9.69 12.30
CA PRO A 15 -12.11 -9.65 10.86
C PRO A 15 -11.04 -8.76 10.19
N PRO A 16 -10.49 -9.17 9.03
CA PRO A 16 -9.60 -8.32 8.26
C PRO A 16 -10.27 -7.01 7.87
N SER A 17 -9.51 -5.92 7.90
CA SER A 17 -9.98 -4.59 7.46
C SER A 17 -9.74 -4.44 5.96
N HIS A 18 -10.79 -4.19 5.18
CA HIS A 18 -10.65 -3.91 3.75
C HIS A 18 -10.17 -2.47 3.54
N CYS A 19 -9.19 -2.31 2.65
CA CYS A 19 -8.58 -1.03 2.32
C CYS A 19 -8.52 -0.87 0.81
N ASN A 20 -8.96 0.27 0.30
CA ASN A 20 -8.94 0.55 -1.13
C ASN A 20 -8.80 2.04 -1.45
N ALA A 21 -8.33 2.32 -2.66
CA ALA A 21 -8.31 3.65 -3.24
C ALA A 21 -8.43 3.58 -4.76
N PHE A 22 -9.18 4.51 -5.34
CA PHE A 22 -9.28 4.71 -6.79
C PHE A 22 -8.63 6.04 -7.16
N LEU A 23 -7.59 5.98 -7.99
CA LEU A 23 -6.76 7.13 -8.31
C LEU A 23 -6.72 7.39 -9.81
N GLN A 24 -6.54 8.67 -10.15
CA GLN A 24 -6.26 9.09 -11.51
C GLN A 24 -4.93 8.46 -11.95
N GLY A 25 -4.91 7.86 -13.15
CA GLY A 25 -3.75 7.11 -13.61
C GLY A 25 -2.62 8.03 -14.05
N THR A 26 -1.41 7.71 -13.60
CA THR A 26 -0.14 8.23 -14.13
C THR A 26 0.48 7.18 -15.06
N PRO A 27 1.64 7.43 -15.70
CA PRO A 27 2.46 6.36 -16.23
C PRO A 27 2.90 5.45 -15.06
N GLY A 28 2.14 4.38 -14.81
CA GLY A 28 2.31 3.47 -13.67
C GLY A 28 1.30 3.66 -12.53
N LEU A 29 1.49 2.91 -11.46
CA LEU A 29 0.71 2.97 -10.22
C LEU A 29 0.97 4.31 -9.50
N PRO A 30 -0.05 5.16 -9.29
CA PRO A 30 0.12 6.48 -8.69
C PRO A 30 0.32 6.40 -7.18
N ASP A 31 1.01 7.38 -6.60
CA ASP A 31 1.10 7.51 -5.15
C ASP A 31 -0.31 7.59 -4.52
N ALA A 32 -0.51 6.81 -3.45
CA ALA A 32 -1.68 6.90 -2.59
C ALA A 32 -1.29 7.66 -1.32
N VAL A 33 -1.76 8.91 -1.19
CA VAL A 33 -1.44 9.75 -0.03
C VAL A 33 -2.58 9.67 0.98
N GLU A 34 -2.28 9.16 2.18
CA GLU A 34 -3.20 9.08 3.33
C GLU A 34 -4.59 8.50 3.00
N ALA A 35 -4.61 7.38 2.28
CA ALA A 35 -5.84 6.66 2.00
C ALA A 35 -6.37 5.94 3.25
N SER A 36 -7.67 5.66 3.28
CA SER A 36 -8.35 5.05 4.43
C SER A 36 -8.77 3.61 4.16
N CYS A 37 -9.06 2.86 5.22
CA CYS A 37 -9.77 1.58 5.13
C CYS A 37 -11.26 1.81 5.47
N PRO A 38 -12.20 1.66 4.52
CA PRO A 38 -13.62 1.99 4.75
C PRO A 38 -14.25 1.23 5.93
N ASP A 39 -13.85 -0.02 6.10
CA ASP A 39 -14.36 -0.90 7.15
C ASP A 39 -13.69 -0.67 8.51
N ASN A 40 -12.58 0.08 8.52
CA ASN A 40 -11.84 0.41 9.74
C ASN A 40 -11.13 1.76 9.62
N VAL A 41 -11.88 2.80 9.96
CA VAL A 41 -11.42 4.21 9.88
C VAL A 41 -10.27 4.56 10.83
N ALA A 42 -9.87 3.65 11.73
CA ALA A 42 -8.70 3.85 12.58
C ALA A 42 -7.38 3.73 11.81
N TYR A 43 -7.38 2.98 10.70
CA TYR A 43 -6.20 2.80 9.85
C TYR A 43 -6.18 3.80 8.72
N THR A 44 -5.00 4.40 8.53
CA THR A 44 -4.63 5.20 7.37
C THR A 44 -3.40 4.56 6.73
N TRP A 45 -3.31 4.59 5.41
CA TRP A 45 -2.22 3.96 4.67
C TRP A 45 -1.75 4.84 3.51
N SER A 46 -0.56 4.55 3.02
CA SER A 46 0.01 5.20 1.85
C SER A 46 0.81 4.22 1.00
N ILE A 47 0.88 4.54 -0.29
CA ILE A 47 1.81 3.94 -1.24
C ILE A 47 2.62 5.07 -1.85
N THR A 48 3.95 4.92 -1.83
CA THR A 48 4.88 5.88 -2.43
C THR A 48 5.76 5.17 -3.45
N ASN A 49 5.85 5.71 -4.66
CA ASN A 49 6.75 5.22 -5.69
C ASN A 49 8.22 5.47 -5.32
N LYS A 50 9.09 4.54 -5.69
CA LYS A 50 10.54 4.63 -5.51
C LYS A 50 11.25 4.83 -6.84
N ASP A 51 12.44 5.44 -6.78
CA ASP A 51 13.30 5.64 -7.95
C ASP A 51 13.77 4.32 -8.60
N ASP A 52 13.79 3.23 -7.83
CA ASP A 52 14.14 1.89 -8.31
C ASP A 52 12.96 1.16 -9.01
N GLY A 53 11.79 1.81 -9.09
CA GLY A 53 10.56 1.25 -9.66
C GLY A 53 9.77 0.37 -8.70
N GLY A 54 10.16 0.28 -7.42
CA GLY A 54 9.37 -0.38 -6.37
C GLY A 54 8.36 0.57 -5.72
N LEU A 55 7.65 0.06 -4.72
CA LEU A 55 6.68 0.82 -3.92
C LEU A 55 7.00 0.68 -2.43
N ASP A 56 6.93 1.78 -1.69
CA ASP A 56 6.83 1.74 -0.23
C ASP A 56 5.37 1.73 0.20
N PHE A 57 4.97 0.66 0.88
CA PHE A 57 3.73 0.61 1.62
C PHE A 57 3.95 1.05 3.06
N ALA A 58 3.09 1.92 3.56
CA ALA A 58 3.00 2.25 4.97
C ALA A 58 1.54 2.24 5.43
N ILE A 59 1.31 1.77 6.65
CA ILE A 59 0.01 1.80 7.32
C ILE A 59 0.19 2.18 8.78
N TRP A 60 -0.69 3.04 9.29
CA TRP A 60 -0.62 3.54 10.65
C TRP A 60 -1.99 3.74 11.28
N TYR A 61 -1.97 3.81 12.60
CA TYR A 61 -3.12 4.18 13.43
C TYR A 61 -2.65 5.02 14.62
N GLY A 62 -3.59 5.78 15.20
CA GLY A 62 -3.31 6.60 16.39
C GLY A 62 -3.08 5.73 17.62
N PHE A 63 -1.88 5.80 18.21
CA PHE A 63 -1.59 5.14 19.49
C PHE A 63 -2.05 5.98 20.68
N ASN A 64 -1.91 7.30 20.56
CA ASN A 64 -2.45 8.30 21.49
C ASN A 64 -2.61 9.63 20.76
N SER A 65 -2.98 10.69 21.48
CA SER A 65 -3.22 12.03 20.91
C SER A 65 -1.99 12.73 20.31
N ARG A 66 -0.80 12.15 20.44
CA ARG A 66 0.47 12.76 20.03
C ARG A 66 1.31 11.88 19.10
N SER A 67 0.94 10.61 18.89
CA SER A 67 1.77 9.68 18.13
C SER A 67 0.95 8.61 17.43
N ASN A 68 1.41 8.24 16.24
CA ASN A 68 0.93 7.08 15.50
C ASN A 68 1.91 5.92 15.66
N ILE A 69 1.41 4.69 15.56
CA ILE A 69 2.25 3.52 15.28
C ILE A 69 2.16 3.27 13.78
N THR A 70 3.32 3.16 13.13
CA THR A 70 3.45 2.94 11.69
C THR A 70 4.14 1.62 11.40
N TYR A 71 3.63 0.89 10.43
CA TYR A 71 4.20 -0.34 9.89
C TYR A 71 4.46 -0.13 8.41
N CYS A 72 5.57 -0.69 7.90
CA CYS A 72 5.95 -0.51 6.51
C CYS A 72 6.32 -1.83 5.85
N HIS A 73 6.25 -1.84 4.53
CA HIS A 73 6.74 -2.93 3.69
C HIS A 73 7.23 -2.34 2.37
N TYR A 74 8.40 -2.78 1.92
CA TYR A 74 8.90 -2.42 0.60
C TYR A 74 8.52 -3.51 -0.40
N ILE A 75 7.78 -3.11 -1.43
CA ILE A 75 7.42 -3.95 -2.57
C ILE A 75 8.47 -3.73 -3.66
N PRO A 76 9.31 -4.73 -3.96
CA PRO A 76 10.36 -4.56 -4.97
C PRO A 76 9.77 -4.45 -6.37
N ALA A 77 10.45 -3.71 -7.25
CA ALA A 77 10.08 -3.58 -8.67
C ALA A 77 9.90 -4.94 -9.38
N ALA A 78 10.65 -5.95 -8.94
CA ALA A 78 10.55 -7.30 -9.47
C ALA A 78 9.18 -7.97 -9.20
N GLU A 79 8.40 -7.47 -8.24
CA GLU A 79 7.04 -7.92 -7.92
C GLU A 79 5.96 -7.11 -8.66
N LEU A 80 6.34 -6.15 -9.49
CA LEU A 80 5.45 -5.37 -10.35
C LEU A 80 5.66 -5.81 -11.80
N ILE A 81 4.57 -6.08 -12.52
CA ILE A 81 4.61 -6.31 -13.97
C ILE A 81 4.00 -5.09 -14.65
N VAL A 82 4.76 -4.51 -15.57
CA VAL A 82 4.25 -3.52 -16.53
C VAL A 82 4.07 -4.20 -17.89
N GLU A 83 2.84 -4.21 -18.39
CA GLU A 83 2.48 -4.73 -19.71
C GLU A 83 2.13 -3.57 -20.66
N GLN A 84 2.75 -3.58 -21.84
CA GLN A 84 2.47 -2.63 -22.91
C GLN A 84 1.28 -3.15 -23.74
N ASN A 85 0.17 -2.42 -23.71
CA ASN A 85 -1.06 -2.71 -24.45
C ASN A 85 -1.26 -1.67 -25.57
N GLY A 86 -0.23 -1.49 -26.39
CA GLY A 86 -0.24 -0.51 -27.50
C GLY A 86 -0.25 0.92 -27.01
N ALA A 87 -1.42 1.56 -26.99
CA ALA A 87 -1.58 2.95 -26.56
C ALA A 87 -1.77 3.09 -25.03
N ALA A 88 -1.87 1.98 -24.31
CA ALA A 88 -2.02 1.93 -22.86
C ALA A 88 -0.94 1.06 -22.23
N GLN A 89 -0.66 1.31 -20.95
CA GLN A 89 0.15 0.44 -20.11
C GLN A 89 -0.72 -0.03 -18.94
N SER A 90 -0.57 -1.30 -18.57
CA SER A 90 -1.16 -1.84 -17.34
C SER A 90 -0.05 -2.28 -16.42
N GLU A 91 -0.14 -1.87 -15.17
CA GLU A 91 0.76 -2.30 -14.11
C GLU A 91 -0.02 -3.10 -13.07
N HIS A 92 0.53 -4.24 -12.65
CA HIS A 92 -0.09 -5.08 -11.63
C HIS A 92 0.95 -5.75 -10.73
N TYR A 93 0.56 -5.98 -9.48
CA TYR A 93 1.34 -6.72 -8.51
C TYR A 93 1.27 -8.22 -8.78
N LYS A 94 2.43 -8.90 -8.71
CA LYS A 94 2.59 -10.35 -8.88
C LYS A 94 3.38 -11.03 -7.77
N GLY A 95 3.69 -10.29 -6.70
CA GLY A 95 4.38 -10.85 -5.55
C GLY A 95 3.50 -11.79 -4.73
N PRO A 96 3.94 -12.17 -3.52
CA PRO A 96 3.15 -12.99 -2.61
C PRO A 96 1.75 -12.43 -2.35
N ALA A 97 0.73 -13.29 -2.32
CA ALA A 97 -0.64 -12.88 -2.01
C ALA A 97 -0.81 -12.26 -0.61
N SER A 98 0.16 -12.46 0.28
CA SER A 98 0.23 -11.83 1.59
C SER A 98 1.69 -11.53 1.96
N PHE A 99 1.93 -10.37 2.54
CA PHE A 99 3.21 -9.97 3.11
C PHE A 99 3.03 -9.34 4.49
N GLU A 100 4.07 -9.38 5.31
CA GLU A 100 4.08 -8.76 6.63
C GLU A 100 4.60 -7.31 6.54
N ALA A 101 3.84 -6.37 7.11
CA ALA A 101 4.30 -5.02 7.36
C ALA A 101 4.85 -4.93 8.79
N SER A 102 6.02 -4.32 8.94
CA SER A 102 6.71 -4.21 10.23
C SER A 102 7.22 -2.79 10.44
N PHE A 103 7.20 -2.32 11.70
CA PHE A 103 7.81 -1.04 12.06
C PHE A 103 9.34 -1.05 11.83
N LEU A 104 9.97 -2.23 11.82
CA LEU A 104 11.39 -2.40 11.51
C LEU A 104 11.72 -2.16 10.04
N ASN A 105 10.73 -2.29 9.16
CA ASN A 105 10.88 -2.10 7.72
C ASN A 105 10.59 -0.66 7.30
N CYS A 106 10.23 0.22 8.24
CA CYS A 106 10.02 1.61 7.92
C CYS A 106 11.33 2.32 7.62
N PRO A 107 11.38 3.19 6.59
CA PRO A 107 12.55 4.01 6.34
C PRO A 107 12.94 4.77 7.61
N THR A 108 14.16 4.54 8.08
CA THR A 108 14.72 5.38 9.16
C THR A 108 14.99 6.75 8.58
N ALA A 109 14.44 7.79 9.21
CA ALA A 109 14.70 9.18 8.88
C ALA A 109 16.20 9.54 8.98
#